data_AF-A0AAV6A408-F1
#
_entry.id   AF-A0AAV6A408-F1
#
_cell.length_a   1.000
_cell.length_b   1.000
_cell.length_c   1.000
_cell.angle_alpha   90.00
_cell.angle_beta   90.00
_cell.angle_gamma   90.00
#
_symmetry.space_group_name_H-M   'P 1'
#
loop_
_entity.id
_entity.type
_entity.pdbx_description
1 polymer ?
#
loop_
_entity_poly.entity_id
_entity_poly.type
_entity_poly.pdbx_seq_one_letter_code
_entity_poly.pdbx_strand_id
1 'polypeptide(L)'
;MFGDYDAKSFFDEVFEPDGTPRPHYADIVKRIRSLSPVEFGRRRALADLTFRNQGITFTVYGDESGTERTFPFDLLPRVIPAAEWATIE
;
A
#
# COMPACT_ATOMS: atom_id res chain seq x y z
N MET A 1 -9.71 8.94 8.37
CA MET A 1 -9.04 7.99 7.45
C MET A 1 -9.31 6.53 7.80
N PHE A 2 -9.56 6.14 9.07
CA PHE A 2 -9.83 4.74 9.45
C PHE A 2 -11.07 4.54 10.34
N GLY A 3 -12.00 5.52 10.40
CA GLY A 3 -13.07 5.55 11.42
C GLY A 3 -14.03 4.36 11.37
N ASP A 4 -14.29 3.85 10.16
CA ASP A 4 -15.25 2.77 9.91
C ASP A 4 -14.57 1.48 9.43
N TYR A 5 -13.27 1.32 9.69
CA TYR A 5 -12.52 0.12 9.26
C TYR A 5 -12.75 -1.05 10.22
N ASP A 6 -13.21 -2.19 9.71
CA ASP A 6 -13.40 -3.41 10.50
C ASP A 6 -12.15 -4.28 10.47
N ALA A 7 -11.37 -4.22 11.57
CA ALA A 7 -10.21 -5.08 11.81
C ALA A 7 -10.52 -6.32 12.66
N LYS A 8 -11.80 -6.58 13.00
CA LYS A 8 -12.19 -7.67 13.93
C LYS A 8 -12.54 -8.96 13.23
N SER A 9 -13.07 -8.87 12.01
CA SER A 9 -13.59 -10.02 11.27
C SER A 9 -12.50 -10.90 10.65
N PHE A 10 -11.25 -10.46 10.62
CA PHE A 10 -10.12 -11.17 10.02
C PHE A 10 -8.79 -10.73 10.67
N PHE A 11 -7.71 -11.46 10.39
CA PHE A 11 -6.37 -11.02 10.79
C PHE A 11 -5.97 -9.80 9.96
N ASP A 12 -5.76 -8.67 10.63
CA ASP A 12 -5.26 -7.45 10.02
C ASP A 12 -3.78 -7.23 10.35
N GLU A 13 -3.02 -6.82 9.34
CA GLU A 13 -1.57 -6.57 9.45
C GLU A 13 -1.30 -5.27 10.23
N VAL A 14 -2.20 -4.29 10.14
CA VAL A 14 -1.97 -2.93 10.64
C VAL A 14 -2.54 -2.73 12.04
N PHE A 15 -3.71 -3.29 12.32
CA PHE A 15 -4.49 -3.08 13.52
C PHE A 15 -4.72 -4.40 14.28
N GLU A 16 -4.70 -4.32 15.60
CA GLU A 16 -5.27 -5.33 16.47
C GLU A 16 -6.82 -5.28 16.42
N PRO A 17 -7.53 -6.33 16.87
CA PRO A 17 -9.00 -6.35 16.85
C PRO A 17 -9.66 -5.20 17.64
N ASP A 18 -8.96 -4.58 18.58
CA ASP A 18 -9.46 -3.40 19.30
C ASP A 18 -9.28 -2.07 18.53
N GLY A 19 -8.70 -2.12 17.32
CA GLY A 19 -8.41 -0.96 16.47
C GLY A 19 -7.11 -0.25 16.80
N THR A 20 -6.31 -0.77 17.74
CA THR A 20 -4.98 -0.22 18.03
C THR A 20 -3.98 -0.64 16.95
N PRO A 21 -3.11 0.25 16.45
CA PRO A 21 -2.08 -0.15 15.50
C PRO A 21 -1.09 -1.14 16.13
N ARG A 22 -0.70 -2.18 15.39
CA ARG A 22 0.39 -3.07 15.78
C ARG A 22 1.69 -2.26 15.95
N PRO A 23 2.60 -2.65 16.87
CA PRO A 23 3.79 -1.85 17.19
C PRO A 23 4.66 -1.49 15.98
N HIS A 24 4.87 -2.45 15.07
CA HIS A 24 5.68 -2.25 13.86
C HIS A 24 4.98 -1.36 12.80
N TYR A 25 3.69 -1.09 12.95
CA TYR A 25 2.91 -0.18 12.10
C TYR A 25 2.67 1.21 12.73
N ALA A 26 3.00 1.41 14.01
CA ALA A 26 2.65 2.63 14.75
C ALA A 26 3.12 3.92 14.05
N ASP A 27 4.38 3.97 13.61
CA ASP A 27 4.95 5.14 12.93
C ASP A 27 4.36 5.37 11.54
N ILE A 28 4.06 4.28 10.82
CA ILE A 28 3.41 4.34 9.50
C ILE A 28 2.00 4.90 9.65
N VAL A 29 1.22 4.39 10.60
CA VAL A 29 -0.15 4.87 10.87
C VAL A 29 -0.10 6.35 11.30
N LYS A 30 0.84 6.73 12.16
CA LYS A 30 1.04 8.14 12.54
C LYS A 30 1.34 9.01 11.31
N ARG A 31 2.23 8.56 10.43
CA ARG A 31 2.56 9.26 9.18
C ARG A 31 1.34 9.38 8.27
N ILE A 32 0.60 8.30 8.04
CA ILE A 32 -0.58 8.29 7.18
C ILE A 32 -1.66 9.24 7.74
N ARG A 33 -1.92 9.20 9.05
CA ARG A 33 -2.87 10.11 9.71
C ARG A 33 -2.49 11.60 9.57
N SER A 34 -1.21 11.90 9.37
CA SER A 34 -0.73 13.28 9.13
C SER A 34 -0.89 13.74 7.68
N LEU A 35 -1.20 12.84 6.74
CA LEU A 35 -1.38 13.16 5.33
C LEU A 35 -2.83 13.54 5.04
N SER A 36 -3.02 14.63 4.29
CA SER A 36 -4.33 14.95 3.73
C SER A 36 -4.67 14.00 2.57
N PRO A 37 -5.95 13.76 2.28
CA PRO A 37 -6.36 12.98 1.11
C PRO A 37 -5.80 13.54 -0.21
N VAL A 38 -5.67 14.87 -0.30
CA VAL A 38 -5.09 15.56 -1.46
C VAL A 38 -3.61 15.21 -1.64
N GLU A 39 -2.83 15.29 -0.55
CA GLU A 39 -1.40 14.96 -0.58
C GLU A 39 -1.17 13.47 -0.87
N PHE A 40 -2.03 12.59 -0.35
CA PHE A 40 -1.98 11.16 -0.66
C PHE A 40 -2.26 10.90 -2.15
N GLY A 41 -3.29 11.53 -2.71
CA GLY A 41 -3.60 11.46 -4.15
C GLY A 41 -2.45 11.97 -5.03
N ARG A 42 -1.80 13.08 -4.63
CA ARG A 42 -0.62 13.62 -5.32
C ARG A 42 0.53 12.60 -5.35
N ARG A 43 0.79 11.91 -4.23
CA ARG A 43 1.85 10.87 -4.16
C ARG A 43 1.53 9.67 -5.04
N ARG A 44 0.25 9.28 -5.13
CA ARG A 44 -0.19 8.20 -6.03
C ARG A 44 0.09 8.56 -7.49
N ALA A 45 -0.31 9.75 -7.92
CA ALA A 45 -0.06 10.22 -9.28
C ALA A 45 1.44 10.31 -9.61
N LEU A 46 2.27 10.72 -8.64
CA LEU A 46 3.72 10.74 -8.81
C LEU A 46 4.33 9.33 -8.91
N ALA A 47 3.85 8.38 -8.11
CA ALA A 47 4.26 6.99 -8.22
C ALA A 47 3.93 6.47 -9.62
N ASP A 48 2.67 6.59 -10.07
CA ASP A 48 2.23 6.14 -11.39
C ASP A 48 3.09 6.75 -12.53
N LEU A 49 3.38 8.05 -12.46
CA LEU A 49 4.24 8.72 -13.43
C LEU A 49 5.69 8.20 -13.39
N THR A 50 6.20 7.89 -12.21
CA THR A 50 7.54 7.29 -12.04
C THR A 50 7.62 5.92 -12.68
N PHE A 51 6.62 5.05 -12.45
CA PHE A 51 6.53 3.73 -13.09
C PHE A 51 6.48 3.83 -14.62
N ARG A 52 5.71 4.77 -15.17
CA ARG A 52 5.68 5.04 -16.62
C ARG A 52 7.05 5.46 -17.14
N ASN A 53 7.70 6.41 -16.48
CA ASN A 53 8.99 6.95 -16.94
C ASN A 53 10.14 5.94 -16.83
N GLN A 54 10.04 4.95 -15.92
CA GLN A 54 11.02 3.88 -15.77
C GLN A 54 10.76 2.68 -16.71
N GLY A 55 9.70 2.71 -17.52
CA GLY A 55 9.34 1.59 -18.38
C GLY A 55 8.88 0.35 -17.62
N ILE A 56 8.41 0.51 -16.38
CA ILE A 56 7.86 -0.59 -15.59
C ILE A 56 6.40 -0.78 -16.02
N THR A 57 6.23 -1.36 -17.20
CA THR A 57 4.93 -1.62 -17.84
C THR A 57 4.76 -3.11 -18.11
N PHE A 58 3.50 -3.54 -18.26
CA PHE A 58 3.16 -4.87 -18.76
C PHE A 58 2.20 -4.74 -19.93
N THR A 59 2.30 -5.68 -20.87
CA THR A 59 1.43 -5.74 -22.04
C THR A 59 0.13 -6.44 -21.66
N VAL A 60 -0.99 -5.76 -21.85
CA VAL A 60 -2.32 -6.39 -21.73
C VAL A 60 -2.66 -7.01 -23.07
N TYR A 61 -2.60 -8.33 -23.16
CA TYR A 61 -3.10 -9.08 -24.31
C TYR A 61 -4.62 -9.26 -24.14
N GLY A 62 -5.41 -8.54 -24.93
CA GLY A 62 -6.88 -8.62 -24.85
C GLY A 62 -7.64 -7.42 -25.44
N ASP A 63 -6.95 -6.31 -25.68
CA ASP A 63 -7.46 -5.17 -26.45
C ASP A 63 -6.62 -5.10 -27.74
N GLU A 64 -7.24 -4.91 -28.91
CA GLU A 64 -6.61 -5.02 -30.25
C GLU A 64 -5.40 -4.07 -30.47
N SER A 65 -5.07 -3.25 -29.49
CA SER A 65 -4.06 -2.18 -29.52
C SER A 65 -2.76 -2.47 -28.76
N GLY A 66 -2.60 -3.61 -28.09
CA GLY A 66 -1.37 -3.90 -27.34
C GLY A 66 -1.05 -2.79 -26.32
N THR A 67 -2.08 -2.29 -25.63
CA THR A 67 -1.95 -1.14 -24.72
C THR A 67 -1.06 -1.51 -23.53
N GLU A 68 0.08 -0.82 -23.40
CA GLU A 68 0.94 -0.90 -22.23
C GLU A 68 0.23 -0.31 -21.00
N ARG A 69 0.26 -1.03 -19.87
CA ARG A 69 -0.23 -0.55 -18.58
C ARG A 69 0.90 -0.55 -17.56
N THR A 70 0.86 0.41 -16.64
CA THR A 70 1.76 0.41 -15.48
C THR A 70 1.33 -0.64 -14.49
N PHE A 71 2.31 -1.28 -13.84
CA PHE A 71 2.01 -2.17 -12.71
C PHE A 71 1.23 -1.41 -11.63
N PRO A 72 0.18 -2.03 -11.05
CA PRO A 72 -0.50 -1.44 -9.91
C PRO A 72 0.49 -1.35 -8.74
N PHE A 73 0.69 -0.15 -8.21
CA PHE A 73 1.57 0.11 -7.09
C PHE A 73 0.76 0.54 -5.86
N ASP A 74 1.03 -0.10 -4.72
CA ASP A 74 0.49 0.33 -3.43
C ASP A 74 1.47 1.29 -2.75
N LEU A 75 0.96 2.41 -2.24
CA LEU A 75 1.76 3.36 -1.46
C LEU A 75 1.95 2.90 -0.01
N LEU A 76 1.17 1.93 0.45
CA LEU A 76 1.22 1.40 1.80
C LEU A 76 2.11 0.15 1.83
N PRO A 77 3.23 0.20 2.56
CA PRO A 77 4.11 -0.96 2.64
C PRO A 77 3.49 -2.06 3.50
N ARG A 78 3.77 -3.32 3.14
CA ARG A 78 3.60 -4.46 4.04
C ARG A 78 4.86 -4.61 4.89
N VAL A 79 4.74 -4.33 6.19
CA VAL A 79 5.86 -4.45 7.13
C VAL A 79 5.86 -5.85 7.70
N ILE A 80 6.99 -6.54 7.58
CA ILE A 80 7.21 -7.84 8.20
C ILE A 80 8.27 -7.63 9.30
N PRO A 81 7.94 -7.83 10.59
CA PRO A 81 8.90 -7.73 11.68
C PRO A 81 10.06 -8.71 11.50
N ALA A 82 11.26 -8.34 11.95
CA ALA A 82 12.45 -9.18 11.79
C ALA A 82 12.30 -10.59 12.38
N ALA A 83 11.58 -10.72 13.50
CA ALA A 83 11.32 -12.02 14.12
C ALA A 83 10.41 -12.92 13.27
N GLU A 84 9.49 -12.34 12.51
CA GLU A 84 8.64 -13.06 11.56
C GLU A 84 9.43 -13.38 10.29
N TRP A 85 10.22 -12.43 9.78
CA TRP A 85 11.06 -12.67 8.61
C TRP A 85 12.04 -13.83 8.81
N ALA A 86 12.60 -13.95 10.02
CA ALA A 86 13.52 -15.03 10.38
C ALA A 86 12.91 -16.44 10.35
N THR A 87 11.58 -16.58 10.25
CA THR A 87 10.93 -17.89 10.05
C THR A 87 10.57 -18.16 8.59
N ILE A 88 10.61 -17.13 7.74
CA ILE A 88 10.32 -17.21 6.31
C ILE A 88 11.61 -17.50 5.52
N GLU A 89 12.73 -16.93 5.95
CA GLU A 89 14.06 -17.11 5.35
C GLU A 89 14.77 -18.41 5.75
#